data_AF-A0A1Z8UWK0-F1
#
_entry.id   AF-A0A1Z8UWK0-F1
#
_cell.length_a   1.000
_cell.length_b   1.000
_cell.length_c   1.000
_cell.angle_alpha   90.00
_cell.angle_beta   90.00
_cell.angle_gamma   90.00
#
_symmetry.space_group_name_H-M   'P 1'
#
loop_
_entity.id
_entity.type
_entity.pdbx_description
1 polymer ?
#
loop_
_entity_poly.entity_id
_entity_poly.type
_entity_poly.pdbx_seq_one_letter_code
_entity_poly.pdbx_strand_id
1 'polypeptide(L)' 'MKIGRIGPVGHEKPVVFRDTNTAVDVSSVISDWSRDTLSAGAVDAVSAALDSLPVIEVGNQRIGSPVARPTKILCIG' A
#
# COMPACT_ATOMS: atom_id res chain seq x y z
N MET A 1 -10.02 -4.75 -3.09
CA MET A 1 -8.55 -4.66 -2.91
C MET A 1 -8.25 -4.21 -1.48
N LYS A 2 -7.22 -4.78 -0.83
CA LYS A 2 -6.81 -4.39 0.54
C LYS A 2 -5.43 -3.76 0.49
N ILE A 3 -5.36 -2.42 0.50
CA ILE A 3 -4.09 -1.69 0.41
C ILE A 3 -3.39 -1.59 1.77
N GLY A 4 -2.08 -1.40 1.77
CA GLY A 4 -1.35 -1.00 2.97
C GLY A 4 0.12 -0.76 2.72
N ARG A 5 0.89 -0.63 3.81
CA ARG A 5 2.33 -0.37 3.76
C ARG A 5 3.04 -1.35 4.69
N ILE A 6 4.17 -1.92 4.25
CA ILE A 6 4.97 -2.85 5.06
C ILE A 6 6.44 -2.46 5.06
N GLY A 7 7.13 -2.68 6.19
CA GLY A 7 8.55 -2.38 6.35
C GLY A 7 8.87 -1.61 7.62
N PRO A 8 10.15 -1.29 7.85
CA PRO A 8 10.56 -0.53 9.01
C PRO A 8 10.00 0.89 8.96
N VAL A 9 9.90 1.52 10.14
CA VAL A 9 9.36 2.87 10.28
C VAL A 9 10.09 3.83 9.34
N GLY A 10 9.34 4.56 8.51
CA GLY A 10 9.88 5.55 7.57
C GLY A 10 10.43 4.99 6.26
N HIS A 11 10.48 3.67 6.09
CA HIS A 11 10.91 3.00 4.87
C HIS A 11 9.89 1.95 4.44
N GLU A 12 8.60 2.20 4.72
CA GLU A 12 7.56 1.27 4.32
C GLU A 12 7.34 1.31 2.81
N LYS A 13 7.15 0.13 2.22
CA LYS A 13 6.76 -0.05 0.83
C LYS A 13 5.25 -0.11 0.68
N PRO A 14 4.66 0.46 -0.38
CA PRO A 14 3.24 0.30 -0.67
C PRO A 14 2.97 -1.12 -1.18
N VAL A 15 1.92 -1.74 -0.63
CA VAL A 15 1.52 -3.11 -0.99
C VAL A 15 0.01 -3.24 -1.12
N VAL A 16 -0.41 -4.33 -1.75
CA VAL A 16 -1.78 -4.83 -1.72
C VAL A 16 -1.79 -6.22 -1.09
N PHE A 17 -2.46 -6.39 0.04
CA PHE A 17 -2.62 -7.68 0.69
C PHE A 17 -3.56 -8.59 -0.12
N ARG A 18 -3.11 -9.82 -0.41
CA ARG A 18 -3.98 -10.89 -0.94
C ARG A 18 -4.63 -11.66 0.20
N ASP A 19 -3.86 -11.93 1.25
CA ASP A 19 -4.31 -12.61 2.47
C ASP A 19 -3.52 -12.10 3.69
N THR A 20 -3.50 -12.86 4.78
CA THR A 20 -2.80 -12.50 6.03
C THR A 20 -1.28 -12.68 5.92
N ASN A 21 -0.80 -13.55 5.04
CA ASN A 21 0.62 -13.91 4.91
C ASN A 21 1.25 -13.39 3.63
N THR A 22 0.47 -13.05 2.60
CA THR A 22 0.97 -12.62 1.30
C THR A 22 0.45 -11.24 0.88
N ALA A 23 1.32 -10.49 0.21
CA ALA A 23 1.00 -9.19 -0.38
C ALA A 23 1.66 -9.06 -1.76
N VAL A 24 1.23 -8.07 -2.53
CA VAL A 24 1.83 -7.70 -3.82
C VAL A 24 2.58 -6.38 -3.61
N ASP A 25 3.87 -6.34 -3.96
CA ASP A 25 4.66 -5.09 -3.95
C ASP A 25 4.23 -4.23 -5.14
N VAL A 26 3.72 -3.03 -4.86
CA VAL A 26 3.25 -2.09 -5.90
C VAL A 26 4.15 -0.86 -6.05
N SER A 27 5.34 -0.89 -5.46
CA SER A 27 6.32 0.20 -5.52
C SER A 27 6.83 0.51 -6.93
N SER A 28 6.67 -0.41 -7.89
CA SER A 28 6.97 -0.17 -9.31
C SER A 28 5.90 0.64 -10.04
N VAL A 29 4.67 0.71 -9.51
CA VAL A 29 3.53 1.44 -10.11
C VAL A 29 3.33 2.78 -9.43
N ILE A 30 3.49 2.84 -8.11
CA ILE A 30 3.32 4.06 -7.31
C ILE A 30 4.46 4.21 -6.31
N SER A 31 4.81 5.44 -6.00
CA SER A 31 5.85 5.72 -5.00
C SER A 31 5.41 5.37 -3.57
N ASP A 32 4.14 5.62 -3.23
CA ASP A 32 3.53 5.25 -1.94
C ASP A 32 1.99 5.38 -2.02
N TRP A 33 1.26 4.88 -1.03
CA TRP A 33 -0.16 5.19 -0.82
C TRP A 33 -0.31 6.57 -0.15
N SER A 34 -0.19 7.64 -0.93
CA SER A 34 -0.19 9.03 -0.45
C SER A 34 -1.33 9.83 -1.07
N ARG A 35 -1.59 11.03 -0.55
CA ARG A 35 -2.54 11.98 -1.18
C ARG A 35 -2.27 12.12 -2.67
N ASP A 36 -1.02 12.37 -3.05
CA ASP A 36 -0.65 12.74 -4.41
C ASP A 36 -0.94 11.57 -5.37
N THR A 37 -0.46 10.38 -5.04
CA THR A 37 -0.70 9.17 -5.84
C THR A 37 -2.16 8.75 -5.88
N LEU A 38 -2.86 8.77 -4.73
CA LEU A 38 -4.29 8.44 -4.67
C LEU A 38 -5.13 9.42 -5.51
N SER A 39 -4.83 10.72 -5.45
CA SER A 39 -5.51 11.73 -6.26
C SER A 39 -5.20 11.65 -7.75
N ALA A 40 -4.05 11.06 -8.11
CA ALA A 40 -3.63 10.84 -9.48
C ALA A 40 -4.17 9.52 -10.09
N GLY A 41 -5.08 8.82 -9.40
CA GLY A 41 -5.69 7.58 -9.92
C GLY A 41 -4.90 6.30 -9.61
N ALA A 42 -4.08 6.29 -8.55
CA ALA A 42 -3.31 5.11 -8.16
C ALA A 42 -4.13 3.82 -8.01
N VAL A 43 -5.38 3.91 -7.56
CA VAL A 43 -6.25 2.74 -7.36
C VAL A 43 -6.47 1.99 -8.68
N ASP A 44 -6.79 2.72 -9.76
CA ASP A 44 -7.06 2.13 -11.06
C ASP A 44 -5.77 1.60 -11.70
N ALA A 45 -4.69 2.38 -11.61
CA ALA A 45 -3.37 1.99 -12.12
C ALA A 45 -2.85 0.70 -11.47
N VAL A 46 -2.97 0.59 -10.14
CA VAL A 46 -2.56 -0.60 -9.39
C VAL A 46 -3.49 -1.77 -9.68
N SER A 47 -4.80 -1.54 -9.79
CA SER A 47 -5.76 -2.60 -10.11
C SER A 47 -5.48 -3.22 -11.49
N ALA A 48 -5.08 -2.42 -12.48
CA ALA A 48 -4.75 -2.90 -13.82
C ALA A 48 -3.42 -3.70 -13.87
N ALA A 49 -2.48 -3.40 -12.99
CA ALA A 49 -1.17 -4.04 -12.95
C ALA A 49 -1.08 -5.25 -12.00
N LEU A 50 -2.07 -5.44 -11.12
CA LEU A 50 -1.98 -6.29 -9.93
C LEU A 50 -1.52 -7.73 -10.19
N ASP A 51 -1.98 -8.34 -11.29
CA ASP A 51 -1.68 -9.73 -11.62
C ASP A 51 -0.30 -9.92 -12.26
N SER A 52 0.34 -8.84 -12.70
CA SER A 52 1.67 -8.86 -13.31
C SER A 52 2.81 -8.58 -12.32
N LEU A 53 2.46 -8.21 -11.09
CA LEU A 53 3.42 -7.76 -10.07
C LEU A 53 3.87 -8.89 -9.15
N PRO A 54 5.08 -8.80 -8.59
CA PRO A 54 5.62 -9.82 -7.71
C PRO A 54 4.81 -9.93 -6.41
N VAL A 55 4.43 -11.16 -6.07
CA VAL A 55 3.91 -11.51 -4.75
C VAL A 55 5.09 -11.65 -3.78
N ILE A 56 4.92 -11.12 -2.59
CA ILE A 56 5.87 -11.15 -1.49
C ILE A 56 5.22 -11.71 -0.22
N GLU A 57 6.01 -12.39 0.59
CA GLU A 57 5.61 -12.85 1.92
C GLU A 57 5.67 -11.69 2.91
N VAL A 58 4.60 -11.48 3.67
CA VAL A 58 4.53 -10.50 4.76
C VAL A 58 5.42 -10.94 5.91
N GLY A 59 5.37 -12.22 6.29
CA GLY A 59 6.21 -12.81 7.35
C GLY A 59 6.28 -11.97 8.63
N ASN A 60 7.50 -11.66 9.07
CA ASN A 60 7.77 -10.82 10.25
C ASN A 60 7.90 -9.33 9.92
N GLN A 61 7.54 -8.90 8.70
CA GLN A 61 7.60 -7.49 8.35
C GLN A 61 6.53 -6.72 9.12
N ARG A 62 6.91 -5.54 9.62
CA ARG A 62 5.97 -4.64 10.29
C ARG A 62 4.95 -4.11 9.28
N ILE A 63 3.68 -4.19 9.63
CA ILE A 63 2.59 -3.49 8.93
C ILE A 63 2.53 -2.04 9.46
N GLY A 64 2.73 -1.08 8.58
CA GLY A 64 2.64 0.34 8.89
C GLY A 64 1.23 0.91 8.67
N SER A 65 1.07 2.22 8.89
CA SER A 65 -0.16 2.92 8.53
C SER A 65 -0.45 2.76 7.04
N PRO A 66 -1.69 2.47 6.62
CA PRO A 66 -1.98 2.13 5.23
C PRO A 66 -1.89 3.32 4.27
N VAL A 67 -2.01 4.55 4.80
CA VAL A 67 -1.90 5.79 4.03
C VAL A 67 -0.74 6.60 4.61
N ALA A 68 0.16 7.03 3.74
CA ALA A 68 1.27 7.88 4.07
C ALA A 68 0.79 9.33 4.28
N ARG A 69 1.13 9.89 5.45
CA ARG A 69 0.97 11.32 5.79
C ARG A 69 -0.43 11.88 5.44
N PRO A 70 -1.52 11.31 5.98
CA PRO A 70 -2.85 11.88 5.78
C PRO A 70 -2.91 13.30 6.34
N THR A 71 -3.44 14.25 5.58
CA THR A 71 -3.52 15.65 6.01
C THR A 71 -4.61 15.92 7.04
N LYS A 72 -5.61 15.02 7.11
CA LYS A 72 -6.76 15.12 8.01
C LYS A 72 -7.19 13.70 8.39
N ILE A 73 -7.50 13.50 9.67
CA ILE A 73 -8.17 12.31 10.20
C ILE A 73 -9.37 12.86 10.97
N LEU A 74 -10.57 12.55 10.50
CA LEU A 74 -11.83 13.04 11.09
C LEU A 74 -12.45 11.89 11.90
N CYS A 75 -12.53 12.05 13.22
CA CYS A 75 -13.11 11.06 14.12
C CYS A 75 -14.53 11.51 14.52
N ILE A 76 -15.53 10.68 14.23
CA ILE A 76 -16.94 10.91 14.57
C ILE A 76 -17.36 9.87 15.61
N GLY A 77 -17.95 10.32 16.72
CA GLY A 77 -18.41 9.49 17.83
C GLY A 77 -19.93 9.35 17.88
#